data_AF-A0A5J4TEW7-F1
#
_entry.id   AF-A0A5J4TEW7-F1
#
_cell.length_a   1.000
_cell.length_b   1.000
_cell.length_c   1.000
_cell.angle_alpha   90.00
_cell.angle_beta   90.00
_cell.angle_gamma   90.00
#
_symmetry.space_group_name_H-M   'P 1'
#
loop_
_entity.id
_entity.type
_entity.pdbx_description
1 polymer ?
#
loop_
_entity_poly.entity_id
_entity_poly.type
_entity_poly.pdbx_seq_one_letter_code
_entity_poly.pdbx_strand_id
1 'polypeptide(L)'
;MLNMSKLHFIEGDTDSSYWAISGKQVKKVYYGGQCVNQQEYEDNLHQGFNYVIKDQQFYDTYSKYFFPTIQGDKFDEKKLLGLSIENEGDEMFALAPKNYYIHTFKRNQLTDVIKLKGVNLRQNSICKQDVIDNIVNGKITQGTNLRLGQINEQLQEGDVSKQYHMSKLLTTKNALT
;
A
#
# COMPACT_ATOMS: atom_id res chain seq x y z
N MET A 1 25.66 -5.10 7.90
CA MET A 1 24.81 -3.94 8.32
C MET A 1 24.25 -3.24 7.07
N LEU A 2 23.02 -2.69 7.11
CA LEU A 2 22.42 -1.99 5.96
C LEU A 2 22.94 -0.55 5.83
N ASN A 3 22.90 -0.02 4.60
CA ASN A 3 23.28 1.35 4.28
C ASN A 3 22.08 2.30 4.38
N MET A 4 21.97 2.92 5.54
CA MET A 4 20.91 3.89 5.83
C MET A 4 20.96 5.15 4.95
N SER A 5 22.08 5.45 4.28
CA SER A 5 22.12 6.57 3.31
C SER A 5 21.42 6.24 1.99
N LYS A 6 21.04 4.98 1.78
CA LYS A 6 20.37 4.46 0.58
C LYS A 6 18.97 3.92 0.88
N LEU A 7 18.49 4.07 2.11
CA LEU A 7 17.17 3.65 2.56
C LEU A 7 16.39 4.88 2.99
N HIS A 8 15.29 5.16 2.31
CA HIS A 8 14.45 6.33 2.56
C HIS A 8 13.09 5.85 3.05
N PHE A 9 12.70 6.28 4.25
CA PHE A 9 11.39 5.95 4.80
C PHE A 9 10.29 6.67 4.00
N ILE A 10 9.22 5.95 3.66
CA ILE A 10 8.06 6.51 2.96
C ILE A 10 6.88 6.61 3.93
N GLU A 11 6.45 5.48 4.49
CA GLU A 11 5.31 5.37 5.39
C GLU A 11 5.43 4.11 6.24
N GLY A 12 4.75 4.08 7.39
CA GLY A 12 4.65 2.89 8.22
C GLY A 12 3.46 2.94 9.16
N ASP A 13 3.04 1.74 9.55
CA ASP A 13 2.00 1.46 10.54
C ASP A 13 2.56 0.52 11.64
N THR A 14 1.72 0.08 12.56
CA THR A 14 2.10 -0.79 13.69
C THR A 14 2.89 -2.04 13.29
N ASP A 15 2.58 -2.67 12.16
CA ASP A 15 3.10 -3.99 11.75
C ASP A 15 3.74 -4.00 10.35
N SER A 16 3.89 -2.84 9.71
CA SER A 16 4.40 -2.71 8.35
C SER A 16 5.08 -1.37 8.10
N SER A 17 6.04 -1.33 7.17
CA SER A 17 6.66 -0.09 6.72
C SER A 17 7.12 -0.22 5.27
N TYR A 18 7.08 0.90 4.55
CA TYR A 18 7.53 1.03 3.18
C TYR A 18 8.77 1.93 3.11
N TRP A 19 9.74 1.47 2.34
CA TRP A 19 11.04 2.12 2.18
C TRP A 19 11.41 2.18 0.70
N ALA A 20 11.91 3.34 0.26
CA ALA A 20 12.56 3.47 -1.04
C ALA A 20 14.04 3.08 -0.92
N ILE A 21 14.49 2.26 -1.88
CA ILE A 21 15.85 1.72 -1.92
C ILE A 21 16.62 2.38 -3.07
N SER A 22 17.74 3.03 -2.74
CA SER A 22 18.68 3.62 -3.72
C SER A 22 19.62 2.54 -4.27
N GLY A 23 19.06 1.66 -5.11
CA GLY A 23 19.75 0.56 -5.76
C GLY A 23 20.11 0.83 -7.23
N LYS A 24 20.17 -0.23 -8.04
CA LYS A 24 20.28 -0.10 -9.50
C LYS A 24 18.97 0.48 -10.02
N GLN A 25 19.07 1.47 -10.92
CA GLN A 25 17.92 2.05 -11.60
C GLN A 25 17.89 1.56 -13.05
N VAL A 26 16.91 0.74 -13.40
CA VAL A 26 16.56 0.42 -14.79
C VAL A 26 15.33 1.24 -15.16
N LYS A 27 15.39 1.96 -16.29
CA LYS A 27 14.25 2.72 -16.81
C LYS A 27 13.57 1.90 -17.92
N LYS A 28 12.24 2.02 -18.05
CA LYS A 28 11.52 1.44 -19.19
C LYS A 28 11.98 2.12 -20.49
N VAL A 29 12.40 1.32 -21.45
CA VAL A 29 12.83 1.75 -22.78
C VAL A 29 11.76 1.35 -23.78
N TYR A 30 11.29 2.32 -24.57
CA TYR A 30 10.24 2.10 -25.55
C TYR A 30 10.78 2.23 -26.98
N TYR A 31 10.41 1.29 -27.84
CA TYR A 31 10.65 1.36 -29.28
C TYR A 31 9.36 0.97 -30.00
N GLY A 32 8.88 1.82 -30.90
CA GLY A 32 7.61 1.58 -31.62
C GLY A 32 6.37 1.42 -30.72
N GLY A 33 6.38 2.03 -29.52
CA GLY A 33 5.28 1.95 -28.54
C GLY A 33 5.32 0.71 -27.63
N GLN A 34 6.29 -0.19 -27.78
CA GLN A 34 6.46 -1.37 -26.94
C GLN A 34 7.66 -1.22 -26.00
N CYS A 35 7.53 -1.72 -24.77
CA CYS A 35 8.65 -1.76 -23.83
C CYS A 35 9.60 -2.90 -24.23
N VAL A 36 10.81 -2.57 -24.67
CA VAL A 36 11.78 -3.57 -25.18
C VAL A 36 12.61 -4.23 -24.09
N ASN A 37 12.66 -3.63 -22.89
CA ASN A 37 13.43 -4.13 -21.76
C ASN A 37 12.53 -4.43 -20.55
N GLN A 38 11.28 -4.85 -20.80
CA GLN A 38 10.31 -5.10 -19.74
C GLN A 38 10.86 -6.09 -18.69
N GLN A 39 11.40 -7.24 -19.10
CA GLN A 39 11.94 -8.22 -18.15
C GLN A 39 13.09 -7.64 -17.30
N GLU A 40 14.05 -6.92 -17.90
CA GLU A 40 15.16 -6.31 -17.15
C GLU A 40 14.65 -5.29 -16.13
N TYR A 41 13.62 -4.52 -16.52
CA TYR A 41 12.98 -3.56 -15.65
C TYR A 41 12.29 -4.23 -14.46
N GLU A 42 11.53 -5.30 -14.71
CA GLU A 42 10.81 -6.04 -13.67
C GLU A 42 11.78 -6.77 -12.72
N ASP A 43 12.83 -7.41 -13.25
CA ASP A 43 13.90 -8.05 -12.47
C ASP A 43 14.63 -7.02 -11.58
N ASN A 44 14.79 -5.78 -12.06
CA ASN A 44 15.41 -4.72 -11.28
C ASN A 44 14.55 -4.27 -10.08
N LEU A 45 13.23 -4.36 -10.19
CA LEU A 45 12.33 -4.04 -9.07
C LEU A 45 12.46 -5.09 -7.95
N HIS A 46 12.74 -6.34 -8.30
CA HIS A 46 13.03 -7.43 -7.37
C HIS A 46 14.47 -7.43 -6.79
N GLN A 47 15.13 -6.26 -6.78
CA GLN A 47 16.49 -6.14 -6.25
C GLN A 47 16.58 -6.28 -4.73
N GLY A 48 15.47 -6.14 -4.00
CA GLY A 48 15.43 -6.17 -2.53
C GLY A 48 16.54 -5.32 -1.89
N PHE A 49 17.27 -5.89 -0.94
CA PHE A 49 18.35 -5.20 -0.23
C PHE A 49 19.74 -5.28 -0.89
N ASN A 50 19.88 -5.89 -2.07
CA ASN A 50 21.17 -6.23 -2.67
C ASN A 50 22.16 -5.05 -2.74
N TYR A 51 21.68 -3.84 -3.04
CA TYR A 51 22.53 -2.65 -3.22
C TYR A 51 22.73 -1.80 -1.95
N VAL A 52 22.08 -2.18 -0.86
CA VAL A 52 22.15 -1.49 0.43
C VAL A 52 22.81 -2.32 1.53
N ILE A 53 23.16 -3.58 1.27
CA ILE A 53 23.95 -4.39 2.18
C ILE A 53 25.42 -3.88 2.17
N LYS A 54 25.95 -3.47 3.34
CA LYS A 54 27.36 -3.05 3.47
C LYS A 54 28.32 -4.23 3.64
N ASP A 55 27.85 -5.27 4.31
CA ASP A 55 28.62 -6.45 4.66
C ASP A 55 27.81 -7.67 4.26
N GLN A 56 28.20 -8.24 3.12
CA GLN A 56 27.50 -9.37 2.50
C GLN A 56 27.65 -10.63 3.35
N GLN A 57 28.84 -10.90 3.88
CA GLN A 57 29.09 -12.09 4.69
C GLN A 57 28.25 -12.08 5.96
N PHE A 58 28.14 -10.92 6.62
CA PHE A 58 27.24 -10.75 7.76
C PHE A 58 25.79 -10.96 7.36
N TYR A 59 25.32 -10.33 6.28
CA TYR A 59 23.94 -10.47 5.83
C TYR A 59 23.58 -11.93 5.51
N ASP A 60 24.43 -12.63 4.77
CA ASP A 60 24.20 -14.03 4.38
C ASP A 60 24.18 -14.95 5.61
N THR A 61 25.01 -14.65 6.62
CA THR A 61 25.07 -15.43 7.86
C THR A 61 23.81 -15.27 8.72
N TYR A 62 23.28 -14.05 8.81
CA TYR A 62 22.23 -13.71 9.80
C TYR A 62 20.83 -13.47 9.21
N SER A 63 20.68 -13.21 7.91
CA SER A 63 19.39 -12.94 7.26
C SER A 63 18.34 -14.03 7.52
N LYS A 64 18.79 -15.30 7.57
CA LYS A 64 17.96 -16.47 7.88
C LYS A 64 17.23 -16.39 9.22
N TYR A 65 17.68 -15.57 10.18
CA TYR A 65 16.99 -15.41 11.47
C TYR A 65 15.79 -14.46 11.36
N PHE A 66 15.83 -13.53 10.42
CA PHE A 66 14.80 -12.51 10.24
C PHE A 66 13.83 -12.86 9.11
N PHE A 67 14.32 -13.40 8.00
CA PHE A 67 13.49 -13.70 6.82
C PHE A 67 13.14 -15.20 6.73
N PRO A 68 12.06 -15.55 6.01
CA PRO A 68 11.80 -16.94 5.62
C PRO A 68 12.97 -17.52 4.82
N THR A 69 13.28 -18.80 5.06
CA THR A 69 14.42 -19.50 4.43
C THR A 69 13.99 -20.49 3.35
N ILE A 70 12.69 -20.60 3.07
CA ILE A 70 12.19 -21.55 2.08
C ILE A 70 12.60 -21.05 0.69
N GLN A 71 12.95 -21.99 -0.17
CA GLN A 71 13.27 -21.72 -1.56
C GLN A 71 11.98 -21.72 -2.37
N GLY A 72 11.65 -20.60 -3.01
CA GLY A 72 10.42 -20.43 -3.77
C GLY A 72 9.96 -18.97 -3.81
N ASP A 73 8.66 -18.79 -4.05
CA ASP A 73 8.01 -17.48 -4.00
C ASP A 73 8.03 -16.94 -2.55
N LYS A 74 8.94 -16.00 -2.29
CA LYS A 74 9.19 -15.45 -0.94
C LYS A 74 8.11 -14.49 -0.45
N PHE A 75 7.20 -14.06 -1.34
CA PHE A 75 6.22 -13.01 -1.04
C PHE A 75 5.12 -13.46 -0.08
N ASP A 76 4.74 -14.74 -0.12
CA ASP A 76 3.64 -15.25 0.71
C ASP A 76 4.09 -15.89 2.03
N GLU A 77 5.41 -16.00 2.23
CA GLU A 77 5.94 -16.66 3.40
C GLU A 77 6.14 -15.71 4.58
N LYS A 78 5.63 -16.13 5.74
CA LYS A 78 5.73 -15.38 6.98
C LYS A 78 6.51 -16.20 7.99
N LYS A 79 7.49 -15.56 8.62
CA LYS A 79 8.25 -16.12 9.73
C LYS A 79 7.71 -15.57 11.05
N LEU A 80 7.48 -16.43 12.03
CA LEU A 80 7.05 -15.99 13.37
C LEU A 80 8.12 -15.08 13.98
N LEU A 81 7.72 -13.87 14.39
CA LEU A 81 8.62 -12.81 14.89
C LEU A 81 9.72 -12.41 13.89
N GLY A 82 9.53 -12.70 12.60
CA GLY A 82 10.43 -12.30 11.52
C GLY A 82 9.84 -11.19 10.67
N LEU A 83 10.59 -10.82 9.64
CA LEU A 83 10.19 -9.89 8.59
C LEU A 83 9.78 -10.66 7.34
N SER A 84 8.84 -10.12 6.59
CA SER A 84 8.43 -10.61 5.26
C SER A 84 8.31 -9.43 4.31
N ILE A 85 8.67 -9.65 3.04
CA ILE A 85 8.55 -8.65 1.99
C ILE A 85 7.19 -8.87 1.33
N GLU A 86 6.23 -7.99 1.63
CA GLU A 86 4.85 -8.17 1.13
C GLU A 86 4.62 -7.55 -0.25
N ASN A 87 5.29 -6.44 -0.57
CA ASN A 87 5.10 -5.72 -1.83
C ASN A 87 6.42 -5.08 -2.28
N GLU A 88 6.70 -5.17 -3.57
CA GLU A 88 7.79 -4.47 -4.26
C GLU A 88 7.20 -3.75 -5.48
N GLY A 89 7.63 -2.50 -5.67
CA GLY A 89 7.06 -1.59 -6.65
C GLY A 89 8.05 -0.53 -7.12
N ASP A 90 7.70 0.12 -8.22
CA ASP A 90 8.49 1.19 -8.86
C ASP A 90 8.12 2.59 -8.37
N GLU A 91 6.86 2.79 -7.94
CA GLU A 91 6.37 4.07 -7.45
C GLU A 91 5.41 3.91 -6.27
N MET A 92 5.50 4.86 -5.33
CA MET A 92 4.61 4.95 -4.18
C MET A 92 4.40 6.42 -3.81
N PHE A 93 3.15 6.78 -3.55
CA PHE A 93 2.76 8.08 -3.00
C PHE A 93 2.03 7.85 -1.69
N ALA A 94 2.61 8.29 -0.57
CA ALA A 94 1.99 8.20 0.74
C ALA A 94 1.56 9.59 1.22
N LEU A 95 0.27 9.75 1.53
CA LEU A 95 -0.30 10.98 2.07
C LEU A 95 -0.33 10.94 3.60
N ALA A 96 -0.70 9.79 4.15
CA ALA A 96 -0.75 9.55 5.59
C ALA A 96 -0.62 8.05 5.86
N PRO A 97 -0.39 7.63 7.12
CA PRO A 97 -0.38 6.22 7.47
C PRO A 97 -1.67 5.50 7.02
N LYS A 98 -1.55 4.37 6.34
CA LYS A 98 -2.62 3.61 5.67
C LYS A 98 -3.38 4.33 4.54
N ASN A 99 -2.87 5.46 4.05
CA ASN A 99 -3.43 6.24 2.95
C ASN A 99 -2.36 6.48 1.89
N TYR A 100 -2.23 5.54 0.95
CA TYR A 100 -1.19 5.57 -0.07
C TYR A 100 -1.64 4.93 -1.38
N TYR A 101 -0.95 5.29 -2.44
CA TYR A 101 -0.91 4.60 -3.72
C TYR A 101 0.43 3.89 -3.86
N ILE A 102 0.43 2.68 -4.39
CA ILE A 102 1.63 1.94 -4.78
C ILE A 102 1.38 1.21 -6.09
N HIS A 103 2.33 1.27 -7.00
CA HIS A 103 2.35 0.45 -8.22
C HIS A 103 3.28 -0.73 -7.98
N THR A 104 2.68 -1.92 -7.80
CA THR A 104 3.37 -3.08 -7.23
C THR A 104 3.10 -4.32 -8.06
N PHE A 105 4.00 -5.30 -8.00
CA PHE A 105 3.74 -6.60 -8.60
C PHE A 105 2.69 -7.37 -7.83
N LYS A 106 1.66 -7.82 -8.56
CA LYS A 106 0.71 -8.83 -8.09
C LYS A 106 0.49 -9.82 -9.21
N ARG A 107 0.65 -11.12 -8.92
CA ARG A 107 0.43 -12.20 -9.90
C ARG A 107 1.25 -11.99 -11.18
N ASN A 108 2.52 -11.62 -11.02
CA ASN A 108 3.46 -11.35 -12.11
C ASN A 108 3.03 -10.21 -13.06
N GLN A 109 2.26 -9.25 -12.57
CA GLN A 109 1.85 -8.06 -13.31
C GLN A 109 1.91 -6.83 -12.42
N LEU A 110 2.45 -5.74 -12.96
CA LEU A 110 2.40 -4.44 -12.30
C LEU A 110 0.94 -3.96 -12.22
N THR A 111 0.52 -3.64 -11.01
CA THR A 111 -0.87 -3.27 -10.71
C THR A 111 -0.91 -2.06 -9.79
N ASP A 112 -1.81 -1.12 -10.10
CA ASP A 112 -2.14 0.00 -9.24
C ASP A 112 -2.90 -0.46 -8.00
N VAL A 113 -2.35 -0.16 -6.82
CA VAL A 113 -2.99 -0.44 -5.54
C VAL A 113 -3.14 0.86 -4.77
N ILE A 114 -4.39 1.21 -4.49
CA ILE A 114 -4.73 2.32 -3.60
C ILE A 114 -5.16 1.71 -2.27
N LYS A 115 -4.64 2.24 -1.17
CA LYS A 115 -5.03 1.91 0.19
C LYS A 115 -5.53 3.17 0.87
N LEU A 116 -6.78 3.12 1.34
CA LEU A 116 -7.42 4.22 2.07
C LEU A 116 -8.01 3.69 3.36
N LYS A 117 -7.67 4.34 4.48
CA LYS A 117 -8.22 3.98 5.77
C LYS A 117 -9.65 4.49 5.89
N GLY A 118 -10.57 3.58 6.15
CA GLY A 118 -11.94 3.95 6.52
C GLY A 118 -12.79 4.44 5.35
N VAL A 119 -12.40 4.19 4.09
CA VAL A 119 -13.18 4.40 2.87
C VAL A 119 -13.24 3.11 2.05
N ASN A 120 -14.41 2.79 1.50
CA ASN A 120 -14.61 1.62 0.67
C ASN A 120 -14.33 1.93 -0.80
N LEU A 121 -13.21 1.43 -1.31
CA LEU A 121 -12.78 1.61 -2.71
C LEU A 121 -13.73 0.98 -3.73
N ARG A 122 -14.53 -0.03 -3.38
CA ARG A 122 -15.51 -0.60 -4.31
C ARG A 122 -16.71 0.33 -4.53
N GLN A 123 -16.98 1.20 -3.56
CA GLN A 123 -18.08 2.17 -3.61
C GLN A 123 -17.64 3.53 -4.15
N ASN A 124 -16.32 3.75 -4.22
CA ASN A 124 -15.73 5.03 -4.59
C ASN A 124 -14.70 4.81 -5.67
N SER A 125 -14.92 5.40 -6.85
CA SER A 125 -13.98 5.34 -7.96
C SER A 125 -12.84 6.33 -7.77
N ILE A 126 -11.93 6.03 -6.83
CA ILE A 126 -10.72 6.82 -6.57
C ILE A 126 -9.57 6.21 -7.36
N CYS A 127 -8.84 7.04 -8.10
CA CYS A 127 -7.73 6.62 -8.95
C CYS A 127 -6.40 7.28 -8.56
N LYS A 128 -5.31 6.89 -9.24
CA LYS A 128 -3.99 7.48 -9.05
C LYS A 128 -3.99 9.00 -9.22
N GLN A 129 -4.72 9.52 -10.20
CA GLN A 129 -4.77 10.96 -10.46
C GLN A 129 -5.37 11.73 -9.29
N ASP A 130 -6.38 11.16 -8.60
CA ASP A 130 -6.93 11.80 -7.40
C ASP A 130 -5.87 11.94 -6.32
N VAL A 131 -5.05 10.91 -6.08
CA VAL A 131 -3.94 10.97 -5.11
C VAL A 131 -2.93 12.06 -5.49
N ILE A 132 -2.58 12.15 -6.77
CA ILE A 132 -1.67 13.20 -7.28
C ILE A 132 -2.28 14.59 -7.09
N ASP A 133 -3.55 14.78 -7.42
CA ASP A 133 -4.24 16.06 -7.27
C ASP A 133 -4.33 16.52 -5.80
N ASN A 134 -4.43 15.59 -4.85
CA ASN A 134 -4.40 15.91 -3.43
C ASN A 134 -3.03 16.49 -3.04
N ILE A 135 -1.93 15.89 -3.53
CA ILE A 135 -0.57 16.34 -3.23
C ILE A 135 -0.26 17.67 -3.92
N VAL A 136 -0.56 17.78 -5.21
CA VAL A 136 -0.13 18.90 -6.05
C VAL A 136 -1.05 20.12 -5.87
N ASN A 137 -2.36 19.90 -5.82
CA ASN A 137 -3.36 20.97 -5.85
C ASN A 137 -4.05 21.19 -4.50
N GLY A 138 -3.75 20.38 -3.47
CA GLY A 138 -4.46 20.43 -2.19
C GLY A 138 -5.95 20.09 -2.31
N LYS A 139 -6.34 19.39 -3.38
CA LYS A 139 -7.72 18.91 -3.57
C LYS A 139 -8.06 17.96 -2.42
N ILE A 140 -9.26 18.05 -1.85
CA ILE A 140 -9.75 17.07 -0.87
C ILE A 140 -10.60 16.05 -1.62
N THR A 141 -10.17 14.79 -1.69
CA THR A 141 -11.01 13.73 -2.24
C THR A 141 -11.92 13.16 -1.17
N GLN A 142 -13.23 13.20 -1.41
CA GLN A 142 -14.23 12.62 -0.51
C GLN A 142 -14.67 11.24 -0.99
N GLY A 143 -14.97 10.35 -0.06
CA GLY A 143 -15.55 9.05 -0.31
C GLY A 143 -16.80 8.83 0.54
N THR A 144 -17.78 8.15 -0.04
CA THR A 144 -19.02 7.77 0.66
C THR A 144 -18.97 6.29 1.02
N ASN A 145 -19.19 5.98 2.29
CA ASN A 145 -19.35 4.60 2.73
C ASN A 145 -20.80 4.30 3.05
N LEU A 146 -21.25 3.13 2.63
CA LEU A 146 -22.44 2.52 3.18
C LEU A 146 -22.07 1.76 4.45
N ARG A 147 -22.70 2.09 5.57
CA ARG A 147 -22.60 1.34 6.81
C ARG A 147 -23.96 0.87 7.28
N LEU A 148 -23.99 -0.21 8.05
CA LEU A 148 -25.17 -0.58 8.81
C LEU A 148 -25.18 0.22 10.11
N GLY A 149 -26.33 0.79 10.43
CA GLY A 149 -26.55 1.53 11.66
C GLY A 149 -27.96 1.32 12.18
N GLN A 150 -28.10 1.37 13.49
CA GLN A 150 -29.38 1.37 14.15
C GLN A 150 -29.95 2.79 14.09
N ILE A 151 -31.17 2.92 13.59
CA ILE A 151 -31.93 4.17 13.62
C ILE A 151 -33.14 3.99 14.53
N ASN A 152 -33.53 5.09 15.16
CA ASN A 152 -34.76 5.18 15.92
C ASN A 152 -35.69 6.21 15.31
N GLU A 153 -36.97 5.98 15.48
CA GLU A 153 -37.98 6.97 15.16
C GLU A 153 -38.04 8.01 16.29
N GLN A 154 -38.47 9.23 15.95
CA GLN A 154 -38.75 10.25 16.97
C GLN A 154 -39.98 9.81 17.77
N LEU A 155 -39.91 9.89 19.10
CA LEU A 155 -41.04 9.61 19.98
C LEU A 155 -42.14 10.64 19.71
N GLN A 156 -43.36 10.17 19.47
CA GLN A 156 -44.56 11.00 19.44
C GLN A 156 -45.18 11.09 20.84
N GLU A 157 -46.04 12.08 21.06
CA GLU A 157 -46.71 12.29 22.34
C GLU A 157 -47.59 11.08 22.68
N GLY A 158 -47.25 10.36 23.75
CA GLY A 158 -47.90 9.11 24.17
C GLY A 158 -47.04 7.84 24.01
N ASP A 159 -45.88 7.92 23.36
CA ASP A 159 -44.99 6.77 23.21
C ASP A 159 -44.26 6.41 24.52
N VAL A 160 -44.25 5.11 24.84
CA VAL A 160 -43.63 4.58 26.08
C VAL A 160 -42.19 4.10 25.88
N SER A 161 -41.77 3.88 24.62
CA SER A 161 -40.40 3.45 24.29
C SER A 161 -40.06 3.73 22.82
N LYS A 162 -38.76 3.84 22.51
CA LYS A 162 -38.27 4.03 21.14
C LYS A 162 -38.27 2.71 20.38
N GLN A 163 -38.83 2.71 19.18
CA GLN A 163 -38.63 1.62 18.23
C GLN A 163 -37.29 1.79 17.52
N TYR A 164 -36.52 0.71 17.46
CA TYR A 164 -35.24 0.68 16.78
C TYR A 164 -35.27 -0.32 15.64
N HIS A 165 -34.70 0.07 14.49
CA HIS A 165 -34.51 -0.84 13.38
C HIS A 165 -33.14 -0.61 12.74
N MET A 166 -32.61 -1.68 12.14
CA MET A 166 -31.36 -1.63 11.40
C MET A 166 -31.60 -1.07 10.00
N SER A 167 -30.73 -0.15 9.58
CA SER A 167 -30.80 0.44 8.24
C SER A 167 -29.40 0.63 7.64
N LYS A 168 -29.37 0.78 6.31
CA LYS A 168 -28.19 1.17 5.56
C LYS A 168 -28.09 2.69 5.56
N LEU A 169 -27.01 3.22 6.12
CA LEU A 169 -26.74 4.65 6.20
C LEU A 169 -25.53 5.00 5.32
N LEU A 170 -25.63 6.11 4.60
CA LEU A 170 -24.50 6.70 3.88
C LEU A 170 -23.75 7.64 4.81
N THR A 171 -22.43 7.61 4.76
CA THR A 171 -21.57 8.53 5.51
C THR A 171 -20.43 8.97 4.60
N THR A 172 -20.38 10.27 4.33
CA THR A 172 -19.29 10.91 3.59
C THR A 172 -18.10 11.14 4.51
N LYS A 173 -16.90 10.87 4.01
CA LYS A 173 -15.64 11.11 4.70
C LYS A 173 -14.65 11.74 3.74
N ASN A 174 -13.71 12.52 4.27
CA ASN A 174 -12.54 12.89 3.50
C ASN A 174 -11.66 11.63 3.37
N ALA A 175 -11.50 11.16 2.14
CA ALA A 175 -10.80 9.92 1.80
C ALA A 175 -9.29 10.14 1.64
N LEU A 176 -8.94 11.32 1.14
CA LEU A 176 -7.58 11.81 0.97
C LEU A 176 -7.59 13.28 1.45
N THR A 177 -6.61 13.64 2.27
CA THR A 177 -6.43 14.97 2.89
C THR A 177 -4.96 15.27 2.99
#